data_AF-A0A429AF11-F1
#
_entry.id   AF-A0A429AF11-F1
#
_cell.length_a   1.000
_cell.length_b   1.000
_cell.length_c   1.000
_cell.angle_alpha   90.00
_cell.angle_beta   90.00
_cell.angle_gamma   90.00
#
_symmetry.space_group_name_H-M   'P 1'
#
loop_
_entity.id
_entity.type
_entity.pdbx_description
1 polymer ?
#
loop_
_entity_poly.entity_id
_entity_poly.type
_entity_poly.pdbx_seq_one_letter_code
_entity_poly.pdbx_strand_id
1 'polypeptide(L)'
;MKPWDGTQIIKPVVDSGISQWTTMAEDWEGQSERLVAAVLAALAAAPWGGGAEGEAFRTSHFQGDGPNRMLNQCVDLSRQITDACGRLRASIDNTLGTDADIESDLKAREAKAREARA
;
A
#
# COMPACT_ATOMS: atom_id res chain seq x y z
N MET A 1 10.91 -25.77 15.38
CA MET A 1 9.87 -24.81 14.96
C MET A 1 9.06 -25.50 13.87
N LYS A 2 7.75 -25.71 14.05
CA LYS A 2 6.93 -26.31 12.99
C LYS A 2 6.83 -25.31 11.83
N PRO A 3 7.04 -25.73 10.57
CA PRO A 3 6.72 -24.90 9.43
C PRO A 3 5.23 -24.58 9.44
N TRP A 4 4.89 -23.33 9.15
CA TRP A 4 3.51 -22.83 9.05
C TRP A 4 2.75 -23.65 8.00
N ASP A 5 1.59 -24.18 8.36
CA ASP A 5 0.76 -25.05 7.50
C ASP A 5 -0.30 -24.27 6.69
N GLY A 6 -0.31 -22.95 6.79
CA GLY A 6 -1.25 -22.08 6.08
C GLY A 6 -2.65 -21.99 6.68
N THR A 7 -2.93 -22.71 7.78
CA THR A 7 -4.31 -22.80 8.32
C THR A 7 -4.65 -21.74 9.35
N GLN A 8 -3.67 -21.01 9.88
CA GLN A 8 -3.88 -19.98 10.89
C GLN A 8 -3.05 -18.72 10.63
N ILE A 9 -3.65 -17.56 10.93
CA ILE A 9 -2.97 -16.27 10.92
C ILE A 9 -2.20 -16.11 12.24
N ILE A 10 -0.88 -16.00 12.15
CA ILE A 10 -0.02 -15.70 13.30
C ILE A 10 0.04 -14.17 13.45
N LYS A 11 -0.92 -13.60 14.19
CA LYS A 11 -1.11 -12.15 14.31
C LYS A 11 0.18 -11.36 14.63
N PRO A 12 1.04 -11.79 15.58
CA PRO A 12 2.28 -11.06 15.86
C PRO A 12 3.26 -10.97 14.68
N VAL A 13 3.34 -12.03 13.86
CA VAL A 13 4.21 -12.06 12.67
C VAL A 13 3.68 -11.10 11.61
N VAL A 14 2.37 -11.13 11.38
CA VAL A 14 1.68 -10.21 10.47
C VAL A 14 1.84 -8.77 10.93
N ASP A 15 1.58 -8.46 12.20
CA ASP A 15 1.66 -7.11 12.74
C ASP A 15 3.08 -6.54 12.60
N SER A 16 4.10 -7.37 12.83
CA SER A 16 5.49 -7.00 12.61
C SER A 16 5.77 -6.69 11.14
N GLY A 17 5.32 -7.55 10.22
CA GLY A 17 5.49 -7.35 8.78
C GLY A 17 4.77 -6.10 8.25
N ILE A 18 3.53 -5.87 8.68
CA ILE A 18 2.77 -4.66 8.33
C ILE A 18 3.48 -3.42 8.87
N SER A 19 4.01 -3.45 10.09
CA SER A 19 4.73 -2.31 10.66
C SER A 19 5.99 -1.96 9.87
N GLN A 20 6.77 -2.98 9.46
CA GLN A 20 7.94 -2.78 8.60
C GLN A 20 7.56 -2.21 7.23
N TRP A 21 6.47 -2.72 6.63
CA TRP A 21 5.96 -2.18 5.37
C TRP A 21 5.51 -0.73 5.57
N THR A 22 4.72 -0.39 6.59
CA THR A 22 4.30 1.00 6.85
C THR A 22 5.48 1.96 6.90
N THR A 23 6.54 1.65 7.66
CA THR A 23 7.75 2.50 7.71
C THR A 23 8.41 2.65 6.33
N MET A 24 8.55 1.55 5.58
CA MET A 24 9.13 1.59 4.24
C MET A 24 8.26 2.41 3.26
N ALA A 25 6.94 2.27 3.34
CA ALA A 25 6.00 2.97 2.46
C ALA A 25 6.01 4.48 2.72
N GLU A 26 6.04 4.89 3.99
CA GLU A 26 6.14 6.31 4.39
C GLU A 26 7.45 6.94 3.92
N ASP A 27 8.58 6.24 4.10
CA ASP A 27 9.88 6.70 3.60
C ASP A 27 9.89 6.81 2.06
N TRP A 28 9.34 5.79 1.38
CA TRP A 28 9.20 5.80 -0.07
C TRP A 28 8.33 6.95 -0.58
N GLU A 29 7.18 7.21 0.06
CA GLU A 29 6.27 8.29 -0.31
C GLU A 29 6.96 9.65 -0.22
N GLY A 30 7.65 9.93 0.90
CA GLY A 30 8.42 11.16 1.05
C GLY A 30 9.55 11.31 0.04
N GLN A 31 10.27 10.24 -0.27
CA GLN A 31 11.32 10.25 -1.30
C GLN A 31 10.76 10.48 -2.70
N SER A 32 9.64 9.82 -3.03
CA SER A 32 8.95 9.93 -4.31
C SER A 32 8.47 11.36 -4.53
N GLU A 33 7.81 11.97 -3.54
CA GLU A 33 7.35 13.36 -3.63
C GLU A 33 8.50 14.33 -3.88
N ARG A 34 9.61 14.17 -3.15
CA ARG A 34 10.81 14.99 -3.33
C ARG A 34 11.39 14.87 -4.75
N LEU A 35 11.47 13.65 -5.29
CA LEU A 35 12.00 13.42 -6.64
C LEU A 35 11.08 13.99 -7.72
N VAL A 36 9.76 13.81 -7.59
CA VAL A 36 8.78 14.38 -8.50
C VAL A 36 8.89 15.91 -8.51
N ALA A 37 8.96 16.53 -7.33
CA ALA A 37 9.13 17.98 -7.21
C ALA A 37 10.45 18.47 -7.85
N ALA A 38 11.54 17.73 -7.68
CA ALA A 38 12.82 18.07 -8.30
C ALA A 38 12.77 18.02 -9.83
N VAL A 39 12.11 17.01 -10.41
CA VAL A 39 11.92 16.92 -11.86
C VAL A 39 11.06 18.06 -12.38
N LEU A 40 9.93 18.37 -11.70
CA LEU A 40 9.07 19.49 -12.08
C LEU A 40 9.82 20.83 -12.03
N ALA A 41 10.64 21.05 -11.01
CA ALA A 41 11.47 22.25 -10.92
C ALA A 41 12.50 22.33 -12.05
N ALA A 42 13.16 21.21 -12.40
CA ALA A 42 14.11 21.15 -13.50
C ALA A 42 13.43 21.42 -14.86
N LEU A 43 12.22 20.90 -15.07
CA LEU A 43 11.43 21.19 -16.27
C LEU A 43 10.99 22.65 -16.32
N ALA A 44 10.56 23.23 -15.19
CA ALA A 44 10.15 24.63 -15.10
C ALA A 44 11.30 25.62 -15.32
N ALA A 45 12.53 25.25 -14.96
CA ALA A 45 13.71 26.06 -15.22
C ALA A 45 14.01 26.25 -16.72
N ALA A 46 13.42 25.41 -17.58
CA ALA A 46 13.53 25.48 -19.04
C ALA A 46 14.96 25.74 -19.55
N PRO A 47 15.96 24.93 -19.15
CA PRO A 47 17.37 25.16 -19.51
C PRO A 47 17.64 25.10 -21.02
N TRP A 48 16.71 24.54 -21.78
CA TRP A 48 16.74 24.49 -23.25
C TRP A 48 16.47 25.84 -23.93
N GLY A 49 16.00 26.85 -23.19
CA GLY A 49 15.77 28.20 -23.70
C GLY A 49 14.60 28.32 -24.69
N GLY A 50 14.42 29.53 -25.24
CA GLY A 50 13.31 29.86 -26.17
C GLY A 50 13.69 29.87 -27.65
N GLY A 51 14.88 29.38 -28.00
CA GLY A 51 15.33 29.27 -29.39
C GLY A 51 14.59 28.16 -30.16
N ALA A 52 14.85 28.06 -31.46
CA ALA A 52 14.20 27.05 -32.32
C ALA A 52 14.48 25.62 -31.82
N GLU A 53 15.69 25.36 -31.31
CA GLU A 53 16.10 24.10 -30.72
C GLU A 53 15.36 23.80 -29.41
N GLY A 54 15.17 24.83 -28.57
CA GLY A 54 14.44 24.71 -27.30
C GLY A 54 12.96 24.43 -27.52
N GLU A 55 12.34 25.07 -28.52
CA GLU A 55 10.94 24.84 -28.86
C GLU A 55 10.72 23.47 -29.53
N ALA A 56 11.66 23.03 -30.36
CA ALA A 56 11.63 21.67 -30.93
C ALA A 56 11.77 20.60 -29.83
N PHE A 57 12.66 20.80 -28.86
CA PHE A 57 12.78 19.94 -27.69
C PHE A 57 11.48 19.92 -26.90
N ARG A 58 10.92 21.08 -26.56
CA ARG A 58 9.67 21.18 -25.78
C ARG A 58 8.52 20.44 -26.48
N THR A 59 8.37 20.64 -27.78
CA THR A 59 7.32 19.98 -28.57
C THR A 59 7.46 18.47 -28.54
N SER A 60 8.67 17.94 -28.71
CA SER A 60 8.95 16.50 -28.67
C SER A 60 8.82 15.91 -27.27
N HIS A 61 9.40 16.57 -26.27
CA HIS A 61 9.49 16.08 -24.89
C HIS A 61 8.14 16.07 -24.17
N PHE A 62 7.26 17.03 -24.47
CA PHE A 62 5.91 17.14 -23.88
C PHE A 62 4.81 16.56 -24.78
N GLN A 63 5.18 15.88 -25.87
CA GLN A 63 4.20 15.24 -26.74
C GLN A 63 3.41 14.17 -25.97
N GLY A 64 2.07 14.24 -26.01
CA GLY A 64 1.21 13.26 -25.34
C GLY A 64 1.27 13.30 -23.82
N ASP A 65 1.38 14.50 -23.23
CA ASP A 65 1.55 14.77 -21.78
C ASP A 65 2.96 14.45 -21.24
N GLY A 66 3.83 13.88 -22.08
CA GLY A 66 5.26 13.73 -21.87
C GLY A 66 5.64 13.22 -20.48
N PRO A 67 6.55 13.90 -19.75
CA PRO A 67 7.00 13.46 -18.44
C PRO A 67 5.91 13.54 -17.36
N ASN A 68 4.89 14.39 -17.52
CA ASN A 68 3.85 14.55 -16.49
C ASN A 68 3.09 13.24 -16.25
N ARG A 69 2.86 12.46 -17.29
CA ARG A 69 2.21 11.15 -17.17
C ARG A 69 3.00 10.21 -16.26
N MET A 70 4.32 10.13 -16.45
CA MET A 70 5.17 9.29 -15.61
C MET A 70 5.19 9.80 -14.17
N LEU A 71 5.29 11.12 -13.97
CA LEU A 71 5.31 11.73 -12.64
C LEU A 71 4.00 11.46 -11.88
N ASN A 72 2.85 11.60 -12.55
CA ASN A 72 1.55 11.28 -11.97
C ASN A 72 1.45 9.79 -11.60
N GLN A 73 1.93 8.89 -12.47
CA GLN A 73 1.97 7.46 -12.18
C GLN A 73 2.86 7.13 -10.98
N CYS A 74 3.99 7.80 -10.81
CA CYS A 74 4.84 7.64 -9.63
C CYS A 74 4.09 8.02 -8.35
N VAL A 75 3.40 9.16 -8.35
CA VAL A 75 2.60 9.61 -7.19
C VAL A 75 1.48 8.61 -6.88
N ASP A 76 0.74 8.16 -7.90
CA ASP A 76 -0.37 7.23 -7.73
C ASP A 76 0.10 5.86 -7.22
N LEU A 77 1.24 5.36 -7.70
CA LEU A 77 1.81 4.10 -7.23
C LEU A 77 2.28 4.21 -5.78
N SER A 78 2.95 5.31 -5.41
CA SER A 78 3.39 5.54 -4.04
C SER A 78 2.21 5.53 -3.07
N ARG A 79 1.11 6.22 -3.40
CA ARG A 79 -0.13 6.20 -2.60
C ARG A 79 -0.73 4.81 -2.50
N GLN A 80 -0.79 4.06 -3.60
CA GLN A 80 -1.33 2.70 -3.60
C GLN A 80 -0.54 1.75 -2.67
N ILE A 81 0.78 1.91 -2.60
CA ILE A 81 1.67 1.16 -1.71
C ILE A 81 1.37 1.51 -0.25
N THR A 82 1.23 2.80 0.08
CA THR A 82 0.89 3.25 1.44
C THR A 82 -0.49 2.74 1.87
N ASP A 83 -1.51 2.87 1.01
CA ASP A 83 -2.88 2.46 1.32
C ASP A 83 -3.07 0.95 1.48
N ALA A 84 -2.25 0.15 0.80
CA ALA A 84 -2.35 -1.31 0.83
C ALA A 84 -2.15 -1.87 2.26
N CYS A 85 -1.29 -1.26 3.07
CA CYS A 85 -1.06 -1.64 4.46
C CYS A 85 -2.35 -1.59 5.29
N GLY A 86 -3.09 -0.47 5.20
CA GLY A 86 -4.33 -0.28 5.95
C GLY A 86 -5.40 -1.29 5.55
N ARG A 87 -5.56 -1.54 4.25
CA ARG A 87 -6.50 -2.54 3.73
C ARG A 87 -6.16 -3.96 4.21
N LEU A 88 -4.87 -4.32 4.20
CA LEU A 88 -4.41 -5.62 4.65
C LEU A 88 -4.67 -5.82 6.15
N ARG A 89 -4.34 -4.82 6.99
CA ARG A 89 -4.60 -4.88 8.43
C ARG A 89 -6.09 -5.09 8.72
N ALA A 90 -6.96 -4.29 8.10
CA ALA A 90 -8.40 -4.41 8.28
C ALA A 90 -8.92 -5.79 7.84
N SER A 91 -8.43 -6.32 6.71
CA SER A 91 -8.82 -7.66 6.25
C SER A 91 -8.44 -8.75 7.25
N ILE A 92 -7.27 -8.63 7.89
CA ILE A 92 -6.78 -9.64 8.84
C ILE A 92 -7.52 -9.57 10.16
N ASP A 93 -7.75 -8.36 10.68
CA ASP A 93 -8.51 -8.17 11.92
C ASP A 93 -9.95 -8.67 11.76
N ASN A 94 -10.58 -8.46 10.60
CA ASN A 94 -11.91 -8.99 10.29
C ASN A 94 -11.94 -10.52 10.26
N THR A 95 -10.95 -11.17 9.64
CA THR A 95 -10.86 -12.64 9.61
C THR A 95 -10.70 -13.20 11.01
N LEU A 96 -9.79 -12.65 11.80
CA LEU A 96 -9.56 -13.09 13.18
C LEU A 96 -10.78 -12.88 14.08
N GLY A 97 -11.50 -11.78 13.90
CA GLY A 97 -12.76 -11.53 14.60
C GLY A 97 -13.83 -12.57 14.24
N THR A 98 -13.97 -12.87 12.95
CA THR A 98 -14.92 -13.88 12.46
C THR A 98 -14.61 -15.27 13.02
N ASP A 99 -13.33 -15.66 13.06
CA ASP A 99 -12.91 -16.94 13.64
C ASP A 99 -13.25 -17.03 15.14
N ALA A 100 -13.04 -15.93 15.88
CA ALA A 100 -13.36 -15.87 17.30
C ALA A 100 -14.87 -15.95 17.57
N ASP A 101 -15.68 -15.29 16.74
CA ASP A 101 -17.14 -15.34 16.82
C ASP A 101 -17.66 -16.76 16.55
N ILE A 102 -17.13 -17.44 15.53
CA ILE A 102 -17.46 -18.83 15.22
C ILE A 102 -17.09 -19.75 16.40
N GLU A 103 -15.89 -19.60 16.97
CA GLU A 103 -15.46 -20.40 18.12
C GLU A 103 -16.36 -20.19 19.34
N SER A 104 -16.75 -18.95 19.62
CA SER A 104 -17.67 -18.60 20.71
C SER A 104 -19.04 -19.25 20.52
N ASP A 105 -19.59 -19.17 19.31
CA ASP A 105 -20.87 -19.78 18.96
C ASP A 105 -20.87 -21.30 19.10
N LEU A 106 -19.78 -21.95 18.68
CA LEU A 106 -19.62 -23.40 18.83
C LEU A 106 -19.59 -23.81 20.30
N LYS A 107 -18.79 -23.11 21.13
CA LYS A 107 -18.73 -23.35 22.59
C LYS A 107 -20.08 -23.15 23.26
N ALA A 108 -20.82 -22.11 22.88
CA ALA A 108 -22.16 -21.84 23.43
C ALA A 108 -23.16 -22.95 23.07
N ARG A 109 -23.09 -23.49 21.84
CA ARG A 109 -23.93 -24.63 21.40
C ARG A 109 -23.59 -25.92 22.14
N GLU A 110 -22.31 -26.20 22.34
CA GLU A 110 -21.85 -27.37 23.10
C GLU A 110 -22.28 -27.31 24.57
N ALA A 111 -22.19 -26.14 25.20
CA ALA A 111 -22.65 -25.94 26.57
C ALA A 111 -24.15 -26.23 26.71
N LYS A 112 -24.98 -25.65 25.83
CA LYS A 112 -26.44 -25.94 25.79
C LYS A 112 -26.73 -27.42 25.55
N ALA A 113 -25.99 -28.07 24.65
CA ALA A 113 -26.17 -29.49 24.37
C ALA A 113 -25.78 -30.38 25.57
N ARG A 114 -24.81 -29.95 26.38
CA ARG A 114 -24.44 -30.64 27.62
C ARG A 114 -25.48 -30.48 28.72
N GLU A 115 -26.03 -29.28 28.89
CA GLU A 115 -27.13 -29.01 29.83
C GLU A 115 -28.38 -29.82 29.49
N ALA A 116 -28.74 -29.94 28.21
CA ALA A 116 -29.90 -30.71 27.78
C ALA A 116 -29.75 -32.24 27.96
N ARG A 117 -28.55 -32.73 28.27
CA ARG A 117 -28.25 -34.16 28.47
C ARG A 117 -28.05 -34.54 29.94
N ALA A 118 -28.05 -33.56 30.85
CA ALA A 118 -27.94 -33.74 32.29
C ALA A 118 -29.34 -33.79 32.92
#